data_AF-A0A117KMY5-F1
#
_entry.id   AF-A0A117KMY5-F1
#
_cell.length_a   1.000
_cell.length_b   1.000
_cell.length_c   1.000
_cell.angle_alpha   90.00
_cell.angle_beta   90.00
_cell.angle_gamma   90.00
#
_symmetry.space_group_name_H-M   'P 1'
#
loop_
_entity.id
_entity.type
_entity.pdbx_description
1 polymer ?
#
loop_
_entity_poly.entity_id
_entity_poly.type
_entity_poly.pdbx_seq_one_letter_code
_entity_poly.pdbx_strand_id
1 'polypeptide(L)'
;MSKLKLDINQDKPTGNFWIDNGLVVLFDEFGTGEFEISYIKNKLVKKLTPETGNEDEYYNENLDKIVKYKKRNWIYPSNNFIKAVPPTPKIEINGKKYFVHPPQYDLKLSFSSKTEVCAICGEKAKLINAKMSMFPFAVEPKKFSNFYSGFKQGTKVCPKCALSGVAGYLGWLWRAQGKRLHVFVFHADLKYLYNLRKNVLVPLEFQEASKAGNIPVEFYGNYLHETVLGLLLRLFKEIKKTEDSSLPEQGLSLLEEILEEKLKTIQLTLFAFSGTMAKAFNMDSMFEFSEFNTIYKLYTKWINKFSNIEGNPHHIVTQIFRQFQRIENNKIETIWRDKISWAILELRDPTSFIEDFLFEVKYKEQVPLAFGTIEVFELYLKEVTKMDEKLMSVLRGFGHSFGSVAQKEKEMGLLYALRNSKNPEDFFKTLNDIQFRLGLTVPEDLLLIEKGEKIKGSPWLRVKTLLSIYAMNSYLYSTKSTTKED
;
A
#
# COMPACT_ATOMS: atom_id res chain seq x y z
N MET A 1 -25.32 -39.87 -3.98
CA MET A 1 -24.02 -39.17 -3.98
C MET A 1 -23.86 -38.49 -2.62
N SER A 2 -22.84 -38.86 -1.83
CA SER A 2 -22.58 -38.20 -0.55
C SER A 2 -22.37 -36.70 -0.79
N LYS A 3 -23.18 -35.86 -0.16
CA LYS A 3 -22.97 -34.41 -0.21
C LYS A 3 -21.60 -34.12 0.41
N LEU A 4 -20.69 -33.53 -0.37
CA LEU A 4 -19.38 -33.16 0.13
C LEU A 4 -19.55 -32.08 1.21
N LYS A 5 -18.90 -32.30 2.36
CA LYS A 5 -18.84 -31.37 3.48
C LYS A 5 -17.45 -30.75 3.60
N LEU A 6 -17.39 -29.60 4.24
CA LEU A 6 -16.18 -28.85 4.53
C LEU A 6 -16.14 -28.58 6.04
N ASP A 7 -15.02 -28.93 6.66
CA ASP A 7 -14.70 -28.64 8.06
C ASP A 7 -14.05 -27.25 8.15
N ILE A 8 -14.70 -26.33 8.87
CA ILE A 8 -14.19 -24.98 9.16
C ILE A 8 -13.63 -25.01 10.58
N ASN A 9 -12.31 -24.79 10.72
CA ASN A 9 -11.62 -24.70 12.00
C ASN A 9 -10.41 -23.75 11.89
N GLN A 10 -10.11 -23.03 12.98
CA GLN A 10 -8.93 -22.17 13.14
C GLN A 10 -7.62 -22.94 13.37
N ASP A 11 -7.66 -24.22 13.75
CA ASP A 11 -6.45 -24.99 14.06
C ASP A 11 -5.78 -25.64 12.83
N LYS A 12 -6.32 -25.42 11.62
CA LYS A 12 -5.82 -26.03 10.37
C LYS A 12 -5.45 -24.96 9.33
N PRO A 13 -4.39 -24.16 9.57
CA PRO A 13 -3.89 -23.20 8.59
C PRO A 13 -3.44 -23.88 7.31
N THR A 14 -3.46 -23.14 6.20
CA THR A 14 -2.90 -23.60 4.93
C THR A 14 -1.50 -23.05 4.69
N GLY A 15 -1.11 -21.99 5.40
CA GLY A 15 0.15 -21.29 5.20
C GLY A 15 0.14 -20.37 3.99
N ASN A 16 -0.97 -20.28 3.25
CA ASN A 16 -1.11 -19.40 2.10
C ASN A 16 -1.93 -18.17 2.48
N PHE A 17 -1.32 -16.98 2.38
CA PHE A 17 -1.92 -15.72 2.82
C PHE A 17 -3.33 -15.46 2.26
N TRP A 18 -3.58 -15.77 0.99
CA TRP A 18 -4.87 -15.55 0.36
C TRP A 18 -5.94 -16.51 0.92
N ILE A 19 -5.59 -17.78 1.04
CA ILE A 19 -6.50 -18.84 1.45
C ILE A 19 -6.79 -18.76 2.95
N ASP A 20 -5.80 -18.42 3.77
CA ASP A 20 -5.94 -18.26 5.21
C ASP A 20 -6.85 -17.07 5.55
N ASN A 21 -6.74 -15.95 4.82
CA ASN A 21 -7.71 -14.84 4.93
C ASN A 21 -9.13 -15.30 4.58
N GLY A 22 -9.27 -16.10 3.53
CA GLY A 22 -10.51 -16.73 3.16
C GLY A 22 -11.09 -17.65 4.24
N LEU A 23 -10.25 -18.46 4.89
CA LEU A 23 -10.65 -19.31 6.01
C LEU A 23 -11.15 -18.48 7.19
N VAL A 24 -10.47 -17.38 7.51
CA VAL A 24 -10.89 -16.46 8.56
C VAL A 24 -12.26 -15.83 8.24
N VAL A 25 -12.51 -15.45 6.99
CA VAL A 25 -13.84 -14.97 6.55
C VAL A 25 -14.91 -16.04 6.70
N LEU A 26 -14.60 -17.28 6.30
CA LEU A 26 -15.53 -18.40 6.47
C LEU A 26 -15.82 -18.68 7.94
N PHE A 27 -14.79 -18.64 8.78
CA PHE A 27 -14.94 -18.80 10.22
C PHE A 27 -15.83 -17.72 10.83
N ASP A 28 -15.63 -16.45 10.45
CA ASP A 28 -16.44 -15.33 10.92
C ASP A 28 -17.93 -15.48 10.56
N GLU A 29 -18.22 -16.03 9.38
CA GLU A 29 -19.58 -16.21 8.88
C GLU A 29 -20.29 -17.45 9.44
N PHE A 30 -19.58 -18.57 9.59
CA PHE A 30 -20.19 -19.88 9.86
C PHE A 30 -19.82 -20.45 11.24
N GLY A 31 -18.75 -19.98 11.86
CA GLY A 31 -18.16 -20.57 13.07
C GLY A 31 -17.45 -21.90 12.79
N THR A 32 -17.04 -22.58 13.86
CA THR A 32 -16.43 -23.92 13.78
C THR A 32 -17.50 -24.96 13.45
N GLY A 33 -17.23 -25.84 12.49
CA GLY A 33 -18.09 -27.00 12.23
C GLY A 33 -18.01 -27.55 10.81
N GLU A 34 -18.80 -28.59 10.56
CA GLU A 34 -18.95 -29.19 9.23
C GLU A 34 -20.16 -28.65 8.50
N PHE A 35 -19.95 -28.13 7.30
CA PHE A 35 -21.02 -27.55 6.47
C PHE A 35 -21.03 -28.15 5.07
N GLU A 36 -22.22 -28.25 4.46
CA GLU A 36 -22.34 -28.66 3.06
C GLU A 36 -21.69 -27.62 2.13
N ILE A 37 -20.88 -28.07 1.17
CA ILE A 37 -20.21 -27.16 0.20
C ILE A 37 -21.24 -26.30 -0.55
N SER A 38 -22.38 -26.88 -0.94
CA SER A 38 -23.46 -26.16 -1.63
C SER A 38 -24.03 -25.03 -0.77
N TYR A 39 -24.15 -25.26 0.54
CA TYR A 39 -24.64 -24.24 1.47
C TYR A 39 -23.65 -23.07 1.57
N ILE A 40 -22.36 -23.35 1.80
CA ILE A 40 -21.32 -22.32 1.85
C ILE A 40 -21.27 -21.55 0.53
N LYS A 41 -21.21 -22.26 -0.60
CA LYS A 41 -21.15 -21.67 -1.94
C LYS A 41 -22.29 -20.67 -2.16
N ASN A 42 -23.53 -21.08 -1.90
CA ASN A 42 -24.70 -20.24 -2.12
C ASN A 42 -24.68 -18.98 -1.24
N LYS A 43 -24.23 -19.10 0.00
CA LYS A 43 -24.04 -17.97 0.93
C LYS A 43 -22.96 -17.01 0.45
N LEU A 44 -21.79 -17.51 0.04
CA LEU A 44 -20.71 -16.70 -0.51
C LEU A 44 -21.14 -15.96 -1.77
N VAL A 45 -21.79 -16.65 -2.72
CA VAL A 45 -22.32 -16.02 -3.94
C VAL A 45 -23.31 -14.92 -3.57
N LYS A 46 -24.20 -15.16 -2.60
CA LYS A 46 -25.16 -14.14 -2.17
C LYS A 46 -24.47 -12.88 -1.63
N LYS A 47 -23.44 -13.03 -0.78
CA LYS A 47 -22.66 -11.90 -0.24
C LYS A 47 -21.84 -11.18 -1.30
N LEU A 48 -21.22 -11.93 -2.20
CA LEU A 48 -20.42 -11.37 -3.28
C LEU A 48 -21.29 -10.74 -4.39
N THR A 49 -22.62 -10.90 -4.34
CA THR A 49 -23.54 -10.32 -5.34
C THR A 49 -24.69 -9.53 -4.69
N PRO A 50 -24.43 -8.41 -4.00
CA PRO A 50 -25.49 -7.60 -3.41
C PRO A 50 -26.36 -6.93 -4.48
N GLU A 51 -27.51 -6.42 -4.06
CA GLU A 51 -28.36 -5.56 -4.88
C GLU A 51 -27.62 -4.24 -5.17
N THR A 52 -27.65 -3.77 -6.42
CA THR A 52 -26.90 -2.57 -6.82
C THR A 52 -27.69 -1.27 -6.65
N GLY A 53 -28.89 -1.32 -6.06
CA GLY A 53 -29.84 -0.21 -6.01
C GLY A 53 -30.53 0.14 -7.33
N ASN A 54 -30.15 -0.51 -8.43
CA ASN A 54 -30.77 -0.32 -9.74
C ASN A 54 -31.82 -1.41 -10.01
N GLU A 55 -32.86 -1.07 -10.75
CA GLU A 55 -33.82 -2.03 -11.28
C GLU A 55 -33.49 -2.37 -12.74
N ASP A 56 -33.86 -3.58 -13.15
CA ASP A 56 -33.77 -4.06 -14.53
C ASP A 56 -35.03 -4.87 -14.84
N GLU A 57 -35.23 -5.22 -16.11
CA GLU A 57 -36.46 -5.85 -16.60
C GLU A 57 -36.18 -7.24 -17.17
N TYR A 58 -37.09 -8.17 -16.91
CA TYR A 58 -37.11 -9.49 -17.56
C TYR A 58 -38.53 -9.80 -18.02
N TYR A 59 -38.66 -10.59 -19.08
CA TYR A 59 -39.93 -11.08 -19.57
C TYR A 59 -40.26 -12.42 -18.91
N ASN A 60 -41.37 -12.48 -18.17
CA ASN A 60 -41.83 -13.69 -17.51
C ASN A 60 -42.78 -14.46 -18.43
N GLU A 61 -42.32 -15.57 -18.99
CA GLU A 61 -43.09 -16.42 -19.91
C GLU A 61 -44.38 -16.97 -19.29
N ASN A 62 -44.40 -17.23 -17.98
CA ASN A 62 -45.58 -17.76 -17.30
C ASN A 62 -46.68 -16.70 -17.10
N LEU A 63 -46.30 -15.43 -17.04
CA LEU A 63 -47.22 -14.30 -16.82
C LEU A 63 -47.46 -13.48 -18.08
N ASP A 64 -46.77 -13.80 -19.18
CA ASP A 64 -46.73 -13.05 -20.44
C ASP A 64 -46.53 -11.54 -20.23
N LYS A 65 -45.64 -11.17 -19.30
CA LYS A 65 -45.44 -9.78 -18.86
C LYS A 65 -43.98 -9.46 -18.58
N ILE A 66 -43.62 -8.19 -18.82
CA ILE A 66 -42.34 -7.64 -18.39
C ILE A 66 -42.43 -7.32 -16.89
N VAL A 67 -41.51 -7.89 -16.12
CA VAL A 67 -41.44 -7.76 -14.67
C VAL A 67 -40.11 -7.09 -14.29
N LYS A 68 -40.18 -6.12 -13.39
CA LYS A 68 -39.00 -5.47 -12.82
C LYS A 68 -38.38 -6.31 -11.72
N TYR A 69 -37.06 -6.30 -11.65
CA TYR A 69 -36.32 -6.94 -10.57
C TYR A 69 -35.14 -6.07 -10.14
N LYS A 70 -34.74 -6.24 -8.88
CA LYS A 70 -33.56 -5.56 -8.35
C LYS A 70 -32.30 -6.19 -8.93
N LYS A 71 -31.48 -5.37 -9.59
CA LYS A 71 -30.25 -5.82 -10.23
C LYS A 71 -29.23 -6.21 -9.17
N ARG A 72 -28.56 -7.35 -9.40
CA ARG A 72 -27.44 -7.83 -8.59
C ARG A 72 -26.20 -7.87 -9.44
N ASN A 73 -25.04 -7.63 -8.85
CA ASN A 73 -23.75 -7.73 -9.54
C ASN A 73 -22.65 -8.12 -8.55
N TRP A 74 -21.56 -8.71 -9.05
CA TRP A 74 -20.37 -8.98 -8.27
C TRP A 74 -19.89 -7.69 -7.59
N ILE A 75 -19.56 -7.76 -6.29
CA ILE A 75 -19.01 -6.62 -5.57
C ILE A 75 -17.73 -6.13 -6.24
N TYR A 76 -17.55 -4.82 -6.21
CA TYR A 76 -16.30 -4.21 -6.65
C TYR A 76 -15.26 -4.34 -5.52
N PRO A 77 -13.98 -4.69 -5.82
CA PRO A 77 -13.39 -4.93 -7.13
C PRO A 77 -13.39 -6.40 -7.59
N SER A 78 -14.02 -7.31 -6.84
CA SER A 78 -14.08 -8.76 -7.11
C SER A 78 -14.66 -9.10 -8.49
N ASN A 79 -15.51 -8.23 -9.05
CA ASN A 79 -16.01 -8.31 -10.43
C ASN A 79 -14.91 -8.32 -11.51
N ASN A 80 -13.71 -7.81 -11.21
CA ASN A 80 -12.56 -7.86 -12.12
C ASN A 80 -11.88 -9.25 -12.13
N PHE A 81 -12.14 -10.08 -11.12
CA PHE A 81 -11.53 -11.38 -10.91
C PHE A 81 -12.53 -12.54 -11.15
N ILE A 82 -13.79 -12.32 -10.80
CA ILE A 82 -14.87 -13.30 -10.94
C ILE A 82 -15.69 -12.94 -12.18
N LYS A 83 -15.42 -13.64 -13.30
CA LYS A 83 -16.14 -13.46 -14.57
C LYS A 83 -17.27 -14.45 -14.79
N ALA A 84 -17.76 -15.07 -13.72
CA ALA A 84 -18.92 -15.95 -13.81
C ALA A 84 -20.17 -15.08 -14.10
N VAL A 85 -20.44 -14.86 -15.39
CA VAL A 85 -21.65 -14.17 -15.85
C VAL A 85 -22.77 -15.21 -15.97
N PRO A 86 -23.98 -14.94 -15.45
CA PRO A 86 -25.10 -15.84 -15.60
C PRO A 86 -25.44 -16.05 -17.08
N PRO A 87 -25.40 -17.28 -17.62
CA PRO A 87 -25.93 -17.56 -18.93
C PRO A 87 -27.45 -17.45 -18.85
N THR A 88 -28.01 -16.33 -19.30
CA THR A 88 -29.44 -16.06 -19.20
C THR A 88 -30.00 -15.88 -20.60
N PRO A 89 -30.93 -16.75 -21.05
CA PRO A 89 -31.52 -16.63 -22.37
C PRO A 89 -32.26 -15.30 -22.51
N LYS A 90 -32.23 -14.74 -23.72
CA LYS A 90 -32.89 -13.48 -24.06
C LYS A 90 -33.90 -13.72 -25.17
N ILE A 91 -35.05 -13.08 -25.06
CA ILE A 91 -36.09 -13.03 -26.09
C ILE A 91 -36.25 -11.59 -26.57
N GLU A 92 -36.63 -11.42 -27.83
CA GLU A 92 -36.88 -10.10 -28.43
C GLU A 92 -38.38 -9.84 -28.50
N ILE A 93 -38.82 -8.76 -27.86
CA ILE A 93 -40.21 -8.33 -27.83
C ILE A 93 -40.22 -6.85 -28.22
N ASN A 94 -40.96 -6.51 -29.27
CA ASN A 94 -41.09 -5.14 -29.79
C ASN A 94 -39.72 -4.46 -30.05
N GLY A 95 -38.75 -5.22 -30.59
CA GLY A 95 -37.40 -4.72 -30.92
C GLY A 95 -36.45 -4.51 -29.72
N LYS A 96 -36.88 -4.82 -28.48
CA LYS A 96 -36.04 -4.80 -27.28
C LYS A 96 -35.81 -6.23 -26.75
N LYS A 97 -34.56 -6.52 -26.38
CA LYS A 97 -34.16 -7.84 -25.85
C LYS A 97 -34.31 -7.89 -24.34
N TYR A 98 -35.15 -8.79 -23.85
CA TYR A 98 -35.39 -9.05 -22.43
C TYR A 98 -34.82 -10.40 -22.02
N PHE A 99 -34.35 -10.52 -20.78
CA PHE A 99 -34.05 -11.83 -20.21
C PHE A 99 -35.34 -12.61 -19.94
N VAL A 100 -35.31 -13.94 -20.02
CA VAL A 100 -36.48 -14.81 -19.71
C VAL A 100 -36.70 -14.96 -18.20
N HIS A 101 -35.66 -14.76 -17.41
CA HIS A 101 -35.71 -14.73 -15.95
C HIS A 101 -34.56 -13.84 -15.43
N PRO A 102 -34.58 -13.40 -14.17
CA PRO A 102 -33.45 -12.69 -13.59
C PRO A 102 -32.15 -13.50 -13.70
N PRO A 103 -31.01 -12.88 -14.08
CA PRO A 103 -29.72 -13.53 -14.13
C PRO A 103 -29.32 -14.17 -12.78
N GLN A 104 -29.04 -15.47 -12.77
CA GLN A 104 -28.63 -16.21 -11.58
C GLN A 104 -27.10 -16.37 -11.52
N TYR A 105 -26.48 -15.68 -10.58
CA TYR A 105 -25.05 -15.82 -10.32
C TYR A 105 -24.75 -17.17 -9.67
N ASP A 106 -23.74 -17.87 -10.18
CA ASP A 106 -23.27 -19.14 -9.62
C ASP A 106 -21.76 -19.31 -9.84
N LEU A 107 -21.11 -20.01 -8.91
CA LEU A 107 -19.72 -20.47 -9.03
C LEU A 107 -19.71 -21.94 -9.42
N LYS A 108 -19.37 -22.23 -10.67
CA LYS A 108 -19.25 -23.62 -11.15
C LYS A 108 -18.01 -24.30 -10.53
N LEU A 109 -18.22 -25.00 -9.42
CA LEU A 109 -17.22 -25.82 -8.73
C LEU A 109 -17.41 -27.30 -9.10
N SER A 110 -16.69 -27.79 -10.11
CA SER A 110 -16.68 -29.19 -10.54
C SER A 110 -15.43 -29.92 -10.03
N PHE A 111 -15.56 -30.67 -8.94
CA PHE A 111 -14.47 -31.44 -8.35
C PHE A 111 -14.28 -32.80 -9.05
N SER A 112 -13.04 -33.27 -9.10
CA SER A 112 -12.69 -34.59 -9.66
C SER A 112 -13.34 -35.73 -8.88
N SER A 113 -13.52 -36.88 -9.53
CA SER A 113 -13.91 -38.11 -8.83
C SER A 113 -12.75 -38.72 -8.03
N LYS A 114 -11.51 -38.56 -8.52
CA LYS A 114 -10.28 -39.05 -7.91
C LYS A 114 -9.83 -38.15 -6.75
N THR A 115 -9.29 -38.79 -5.71
CA THR A 115 -8.64 -38.13 -4.58
C THR A 115 -7.17 -37.92 -4.89
N GLU A 116 -6.70 -36.68 -4.78
CA GLU A 116 -5.31 -36.26 -5.01
C GLU A 116 -4.87 -35.32 -3.88
N VAL A 117 -3.58 -34.96 -3.83
CA VAL A 117 -3.03 -34.04 -2.81
C VAL A 117 -3.25 -32.59 -3.24
N CYS A 118 -3.85 -31.78 -2.38
CA CYS A 118 -4.05 -30.35 -2.60
C CYS A 118 -2.72 -29.62 -2.72
N ALA A 119 -2.55 -28.80 -3.77
CA ALA A 119 -1.32 -28.04 -3.99
C ALA A 119 -1.08 -26.91 -2.99
N ILE A 120 -2.09 -26.54 -2.18
CA ILE A 120 -1.99 -25.47 -1.18
C ILE A 120 -1.85 -26.05 0.22
N CYS A 121 -2.84 -26.78 0.71
CA CYS A 121 -2.86 -27.27 2.10
C CYS A 121 -2.29 -28.68 2.29
N GLY A 122 -1.92 -29.39 1.21
CA GLY A 122 -1.41 -30.77 1.31
C GLY A 122 -2.44 -31.85 1.67
N GLU A 123 -3.70 -31.50 1.90
CA GLU A 123 -4.75 -32.49 2.23
C GLU A 123 -5.13 -33.36 1.01
N LYS A 124 -5.40 -34.65 1.24
CA LYS A 124 -5.94 -35.56 0.22
C LYS A 124 -7.44 -35.33 0.05
N ALA A 125 -7.87 -34.86 -1.12
CA ALA A 125 -9.26 -34.56 -1.40
C ALA A 125 -9.60 -34.69 -2.90
N LYS A 126 -10.90 -34.57 -3.23
CA LYS A 126 -11.37 -34.39 -4.61
C LYS A 126 -11.05 -32.97 -5.05
N LEU A 127 -10.19 -32.80 -6.05
CA LEU A 127 -9.61 -31.50 -6.39
C LEU A 127 -10.30 -30.83 -7.57
N ILE A 128 -10.07 -29.53 -7.72
CA ILE A 128 -10.47 -28.73 -8.88
C ILE A 128 -9.26 -27.93 -9.36
N ASN A 129 -9.19 -27.64 -10.67
CA ASN A 129 -8.20 -26.70 -11.20
C ASN A 129 -8.52 -25.30 -10.66
N ALA A 130 -7.55 -24.69 -9.98
CA ALA A 130 -7.65 -23.34 -9.47
C ALA A 130 -7.87 -22.37 -10.65
N LYS A 131 -8.86 -21.51 -10.48
CA LYS A 131 -9.13 -20.39 -11.39
C LYS A 131 -8.83 -19.10 -10.67
N MET A 132 -8.68 -18.01 -11.42
CA MET A 132 -8.51 -16.66 -10.87
C MET A 132 -9.61 -16.32 -9.84
N SER A 133 -10.84 -16.78 -10.04
CA SER A 133 -11.95 -16.60 -9.10
C SER A 133 -11.79 -17.29 -7.73
N MET A 134 -10.80 -18.17 -7.57
CA MET A 134 -10.47 -18.85 -6.31
C MET A 134 -9.10 -18.41 -5.81
N PHE A 135 -8.12 -18.28 -6.70
CA PHE A 135 -6.78 -17.85 -6.36
C PHE A 135 -6.30 -16.90 -7.45
N PRO A 136 -6.27 -15.58 -7.22
CA PRO A 136 -6.00 -14.59 -8.28
C PRO A 136 -4.59 -14.71 -8.85
N PHE A 137 -3.67 -15.36 -8.13
CA PHE A 137 -2.29 -15.61 -8.54
C PHE A 137 -2.13 -16.92 -9.33
N ALA A 138 -3.20 -17.71 -9.51
CA ALA A 138 -3.16 -18.91 -10.34
C ALA A 138 -3.09 -18.51 -11.82
N VAL A 139 -2.02 -18.94 -12.50
CA VAL A 139 -1.89 -18.87 -13.95
C VAL A 139 -1.99 -20.28 -14.52
N GLU A 140 -2.83 -20.45 -15.53
CA GLU A 140 -2.92 -21.74 -16.24
C GLU A 140 -1.58 -22.03 -16.95
N PRO A 141 -1.04 -23.26 -16.87
CA PRO A 141 0.24 -23.61 -17.48
C PRO A 141 0.33 -23.22 -18.97
N LYS A 142 -0.78 -23.34 -19.70
CA LYS A 142 -0.89 -23.00 -21.13
C LYS A 142 -0.68 -21.51 -21.44
N LYS A 143 -0.70 -20.64 -20.42
CA LYS A 143 -0.51 -19.18 -20.56
C LYS A 143 0.92 -18.74 -20.25
N PHE A 144 1.79 -19.64 -19.77
CA PHE A 144 3.22 -19.37 -19.69
C PHE A 144 3.82 -19.54 -21.10
N SER A 145 4.12 -18.44 -21.78
CA SER A 145 4.71 -18.48 -23.13
C SER A 145 6.15 -19.02 -23.12
N ASN A 146 6.92 -18.74 -22.05
CA ASN A 146 8.37 -18.98 -22.00
C ASN A 146 8.84 -19.73 -20.75
N PHE A 147 7.94 -20.25 -19.90
CA PHE A 147 8.30 -20.96 -18.67
C PHE A 147 7.79 -22.40 -18.72
N TYR A 148 8.67 -23.34 -19.04
CA TYR A 148 8.43 -24.77 -18.87
C TYR A 148 8.75 -25.14 -17.42
N SER A 149 7.80 -24.96 -16.50
CA SER A 149 7.87 -25.72 -15.26
C SER A 149 7.72 -27.20 -15.64
N GLY A 150 8.58 -28.09 -15.13
CA GLY A 150 8.40 -29.55 -15.29
C GLY A 150 7.03 -30.06 -14.80
N PHE A 151 6.27 -29.19 -14.12
CA PHE A 151 4.89 -29.37 -13.70
C PHE A 151 3.92 -28.81 -14.75
N LYS A 152 3.63 -29.60 -15.79
CA LYS A 152 2.54 -29.33 -16.76
C LYS A 152 1.13 -29.33 -16.14
N GLN A 153 1.01 -29.67 -14.86
CA GLN A 153 -0.26 -29.71 -14.15
C GLN A 153 -0.54 -28.34 -13.53
N GLY A 154 -1.68 -27.74 -13.87
CA GLY A 154 -2.12 -26.50 -13.23
C GLY A 154 -2.36 -26.70 -11.74
N THR A 155 -2.39 -25.61 -10.98
CA THR A 155 -2.63 -25.66 -9.53
C THR A 155 -3.97 -26.31 -9.22
N LYS A 156 -3.97 -27.49 -8.62
CA LYS A 156 -5.18 -28.18 -8.18
C LYS A 156 -5.42 -27.96 -6.70
N VAL A 157 -6.63 -27.59 -6.33
CA VAL A 157 -6.99 -27.23 -4.95
C VAL A 157 -8.16 -28.06 -4.44
N CYS A 158 -8.16 -28.34 -3.13
CA CYS A 158 -9.26 -29.04 -2.47
C CYS A 158 -10.48 -28.11 -2.28
N PRO A 159 -11.64 -28.63 -1.88
CA PRO A 159 -12.82 -27.80 -1.67
C PRO A 159 -12.65 -26.73 -0.59
N LYS A 160 -11.88 -27.03 0.47
CA LYS A 160 -11.50 -26.09 1.53
C LYS A 160 -10.81 -24.87 0.93
N CYS A 161 -9.67 -25.08 0.27
CA CYS A 161 -8.92 -23.99 -0.36
C CYS A 161 -9.73 -23.29 -1.47
N ALA A 162 -10.54 -24.01 -2.27
CA ALA A 162 -11.34 -23.40 -3.32
C ALA A 162 -12.38 -22.40 -2.78
N LEU A 163 -13.14 -22.79 -1.74
CA LEU A 163 -14.16 -21.93 -1.14
C LEU A 163 -13.53 -20.82 -0.30
N SER A 164 -12.48 -21.10 0.46
CA SER A 164 -11.72 -20.08 1.19
C SER A 164 -11.15 -19.05 0.22
N GLY A 165 -10.57 -19.49 -0.90
CA GLY A 165 -10.05 -18.58 -1.91
C GLY A 165 -11.10 -17.65 -2.52
N VAL A 166 -12.35 -18.11 -2.67
CA VAL A 166 -13.49 -17.25 -3.05
C VAL A 166 -13.85 -16.31 -1.90
N ALA A 167 -13.84 -16.79 -0.65
CA ALA A 167 -14.13 -15.97 0.53
C ALA A 167 -13.06 -14.89 0.77
N GLY A 168 -11.81 -15.09 0.32
CA GLY A 168 -10.72 -14.10 0.43
C GLY A 168 -11.06 -12.74 -0.19
N TYR A 169 -11.89 -12.71 -1.23
CA TYR A 169 -12.41 -11.49 -1.85
C TYR A 169 -13.31 -10.63 -0.93
N LEU A 170 -13.76 -11.17 0.20
CA LEU A 170 -14.51 -10.45 1.24
C LEU A 170 -13.62 -10.02 2.42
N GLY A 171 -12.34 -10.43 2.44
CA GLY A 171 -11.44 -10.20 3.56
C GLY A 171 -10.32 -9.21 3.30
N TRP A 172 -10.11 -8.80 2.04
CA TRP A 172 -9.05 -7.87 1.66
C TRP A 172 -9.41 -6.40 1.87
N LEU A 173 -8.40 -5.59 2.17
CA LEU A 173 -8.52 -4.14 2.13
C LEU A 173 -8.06 -3.64 0.77
N TRP A 174 -8.66 -2.58 0.23
CA TRP A 174 -8.30 -2.08 -1.08
C TRP A 174 -8.59 -0.59 -1.25
N ARG A 175 -7.81 0.02 -2.14
CA ARG A 175 -7.94 1.41 -2.60
C ARG A 175 -7.85 1.45 -4.12
N ALA A 176 -8.71 2.24 -4.75
CA ALA A 176 -8.69 2.43 -6.19
C ALA A 176 -8.55 3.91 -6.56
N GLN A 177 -7.77 4.18 -7.60
CA GLN A 177 -7.60 5.52 -8.17
C GLN A 177 -7.59 5.43 -9.70
N GLY A 178 -8.65 5.95 -10.32
CA GLY A 178 -8.85 5.80 -11.76
C GLY A 178 -8.91 4.33 -12.15
N LYS A 179 -7.91 3.86 -12.92
CA LYS A 179 -7.79 2.45 -13.33
C LYS A 179 -6.85 1.64 -12.44
N ARG A 180 -6.19 2.26 -11.46
CA ARG A 180 -5.28 1.59 -10.53
C ARG A 180 -6.07 1.02 -9.36
N LEU A 181 -5.73 -0.21 -8.98
CA LEU A 181 -6.27 -0.89 -7.79
C LEU A 181 -5.10 -1.40 -6.97
N HIS A 182 -5.05 -0.97 -5.73
CA HIS A 182 -4.14 -1.43 -4.69
C HIS A 182 -4.92 -2.27 -3.70
N VAL A 183 -4.36 -3.39 -3.29
CA VAL A 183 -4.99 -4.32 -2.37
C VAL A 183 -3.98 -4.75 -1.32
N PHE A 184 -4.47 -4.94 -0.09
CA PHE A 184 -3.71 -5.20 1.11
C PHE A 184 -4.27 -6.43 1.80
N VAL A 185 -3.42 -7.43 2.03
CA VAL A 185 -3.78 -8.69 2.67
C VAL A 185 -2.79 -8.98 3.78
N PHE A 186 -3.26 -8.89 5.03
CA PHE A 186 -2.46 -9.22 6.21
C PHE A 186 -2.39 -10.73 6.40
N HIS A 187 -1.27 -11.24 6.89
CA HIS A 187 -1.07 -12.66 7.16
C HIS A 187 -0.31 -12.87 8.47
N ALA A 188 -0.81 -13.82 9.24
CA ALA A 188 -0.28 -14.34 10.49
C ALA A 188 -0.89 -15.74 10.67
N ASP A 189 -0.72 -16.38 11.82
CA ASP A 189 -1.51 -17.57 12.13
C ASP A 189 -3.02 -17.25 12.16
N LEU A 190 -3.86 -18.29 12.01
CA LEU A 190 -5.30 -18.10 11.85
C LEU A 190 -6.00 -17.45 13.04
N LYS A 191 -5.55 -17.70 14.27
CA LYS A 191 -6.18 -17.16 15.48
C LYS A 191 -5.91 -15.66 15.57
N TYR A 192 -4.65 -15.28 15.38
CA TYR A 192 -4.26 -13.88 15.35
C TYR A 192 -4.85 -13.15 14.14
N LEU A 193 -4.88 -13.77 12.96
CA LEU A 193 -5.51 -13.20 11.77
C LEU A 193 -7.02 -12.97 11.96
N TYR A 194 -7.72 -13.90 12.61
CA TYR A 194 -9.14 -13.72 12.96
C TYR A 194 -9.35 -12.54 13.90
N ASN A 195 -8.56 -12.44 14.98
CA ASN A 195 -8.64 -11.33 15.92
C ASN A 195 -8.29 -9.99 15.26
N LEU A 196 -7.26 -9.96 14.40
CA LEU A 196 -6.88 -8.78 13.64
C LEU A 196 -8.02 -8.33 12.73
N ARG A 197 -8.61 -9.26 11.97
CA ARG A 197 -9.73 -8.94 11.10
C ARG A 197 -10.92 -8.40 11.88
N LYS A 198 -11.35 -9.10 12.94
CA LYS A 198 -12.56 -8.77 13.69
C LYS A 198 -12.43 -7.46 14.47
N ASN A 199 -11.28 -7.24 15.13
CA ASN A 199 -11.13 -6.17 16.10
C ASN A 199 -10.41 -4.94 15.53
N VAL A 200 -9.75 -5.06 14.37
CA VAL A 200 -8.99 -3.96 13.76
C VAL A 200 -9.46 -3.67 12.34
N LEU A 201 -9.38 -4.65 11.43
CA LEU A 201 -9.60 -4.37 10.00
C LEU A 201 -11.07 -4.04 9.70
N VAL A 202 -12.02 -4.87 10.15
CA VAL A 202 -13.46 -4.67 9.92
C VAL A 202 -13.96 -3.37 10.57
N PRO A 203 -13.60 -3.02 11.83
CA PRO A 203 -13.98 -1.73 12.40
C PRO A 203 -13.42 -0.51 11.66
N LEU A 204 -12.29 -0.64 10.96
CA LEU A 204 -11.70 0.44 10.16
C LEU A 204 -12.32 0.57 8.77
N GLU A 205 -12.97 -0.48 8.26
CA GLU A 205 -13.62 -0.43 6.95
C GLU A 205 -14.74 0.61 6.94
N PHE A 206 -14.95 1.24 5.78
CA PHE A 206 -16.10 2.11 5.61
C PHE A 206 -17.39 1.28 5.74
N GLN A 207 -18.39 1.84 6.44
CA GLN A 207 -19.72 1.23 6.53
C GLN A 207 -20.30 0.92 5.13
N GLU A 208 -20.05 1.82 4.17
CA GLU A 208 -20.32 1.58 2.76
C GLU A 208 -19.05 1.80 1.92
N ALA A 209 -18.61 0.74 1.23
CA ALA A 209 -17.46 0.82 0.35
C ALA A 209 -17.74 1.76 -0.83
N SER A 210 -16.93 2.80 -0.96
CA SER A 210 -16.96 3.69 -2.11
C SER A 210 -16.25 3.06 -3.31
N LYS A 211 -16.45 3.60 -4.52
CA LYS A 211 -15.64 3.22 -5.69
C LYS A 211 -14.14 3.47 -5.49
N ALA A 212 -13.75 4.28 -4.50
CA ALA A 212 -12.35 4.61 -4.21
C ALA A 212 -11.68 3.64 -3.21
N GLY A 213 -12.43 2.78 -2.52
CA GLY A 213 -11.88 1.86 -1.52
C GLY A 213 -12.87 1.45 -0.44
N ASN A 214 -12.51 0.40 0.31
CA ASN A 214 -13.20 -0.01 1.53
C ASN A 214 -12.48 0.42 2.82
N ILE A 215 -11.29 1.00 2.74
CA ILE A 215 -10.49 1.42 3.91
C ILE A 215 -10.09 2.91 3.82
N PRO A 216 -10.06 3.66 4.95
CA PRO A 216 -9.41 4.96 5.03
C PRO A 216 -7.88 4.80 4.98
N VAL A 217 -7.21 5.78 4.38
CA VAL A 217 -5.75 5.89 4.32
C VAL A 217 -5.36 7.36 4.41
N GLU A 218 -4.21 7.66 5.01
CA GLU A 218 -3.79 9.06 5.20
C GLU A 218 -3.41 9.75 3.91
N PHE A 219 -3.05 8.99 2.87
CA PHE A 219 -2.92 9.41 1.48
C PHE A 219 -2.85 8.17 0.59
N TYR A 220 -3.11 8.35 -0.71
CA TYR A 220 -3.00 7.30 -1.72
C TYR A 220 -2.77 7.94 -3.09
N GLY A 221 -2.27 7.14 -4.01
CA GLY A 221 -1.97 7.59 -5.37
C GLY A 221 -1.99 6.45 -6.38
N ASN A 222 -1.32 6.66 -7.51
CA ASN A 222 -1.24 5.65 -8.57
C ASN A 222 -0.25 4.53 -8.24
N TYR A 223 0.60 4.72 -7.23
CA TYR A 223 1.69 3.81 -6.91
C TYR A 223 1.45 3.08 -5.57
N LEU A 224 2.10 1.93 -5.43
CA LEU A 224 1.82 0.97 -4.36
C LEU A 224 2.41 1.43 -3.02
N HIS A 225 3.67 1.85 -2.98
CA HIS A 225 4.40 2.12 -1.73
C HIS A 225 3.88 3.34 -1.00
N GLU A 226 3.51 4.40 -1.73
CA GLU A 226 2.84 5.56 -1.11
C GLU A 226 1.51 5.16 -0.44
N THR A 227 0.77 4.23 -1.03
CA THR A 227 -0.53 3.82 -0.52
C THR A 227 -0.35 2.86 0.67
N VAL A 228 0.68 2.00 0.64
CA VAL A 228 1.09 1.19 1.78
C VAL A 228 1.47 2.08 2.96
N LEU A 229 2.35 3.07 2.76
CA LEU A 229 2.74 4.00 3.83
C LEU A 229 1.52 4.77 4.37
N GLY A 230 0.64 5.24 3.50
CA GLY A 230 -0.61 5.91 3.89
C GLY A 230 -1.55 5.03 4.72
N LEU A 231 -1.61 3.72 4.43
CA LEU A 231 -2.32 2.73 5.23
C LEU A 231 -1.66 2.52 6.60
N LEU A 232 -0.34 2.37 6.65
CA LEU A 232 0.39 2.18 7.90
C LEU A 232 0.23 3.39 8.84
N LEU A 233 0.37 4.61 8.31
CA LEU A 233 0.16 5.83 9.12
C LEU A 233 -1.27 5.90 9.67
N ARG A 234 -2.27 5.50 8.88
CA ARG A 234 -3.66 5.42 9.35
C ARG A 234 -3.80 4.43 10.51
N LEU A 235 -3.21 3.24 10.41
CA LEU A 235 -3.23 2.24 11.47
C LEU A 235 -2.53 2.75 12.75
N PHE A 236 -1.37 3.38 12.60
CA PHE A 236 -0.59 3.88 13.74
C PHE A 236 -1.27 5.04 14.48
N LYS A 237 -2.10 5.82 13.77
CA LYS A 237 -2.91 6.89 14.37
C LYS A 237 -3.83 6.36 15.46
N GLU A 238 -4.48 5.21 15.24
CA GLU A 238 -5.51 4.68 16.15
C GLU A 238 -4.95 4.32 17.53
N ILE A 239 -3.68 3.90 17.61
CA ILE A 239 -3.07 3.43 18.86
C ILE A 239 -2.87 4.53 19.88
N LYS A 240 -2.71 5.79 19.44
CA LYS A 240 -2.40 6.89 20.35
C LYS A 240 -3.60 7.36 21.19
N LYS A 241 -4.69 6.57 21.26
CA LYS A 241 -5.88 6.78 22.11
C LYS A 241 -6.31 8.25 22.12
N THR A 242 -6.44 8.85 20.95
CA THR A 242 -7.20 10.10 20.83
C THR A 242 -8.66 9.79 21.14
N GLU A 243 -9.40 10.75 21.69
CA GLU A 243 -10.87 10.63 21.90
C GLU A 243 -11.61 10.22 20.61
N ASP A 244 -10.98 10.44 19.45
CA ASP A 244 -11.44 10.07 18.11
C ASP A 244 -11.04 8.66 17.61
N SER A 245 -10.58 7.74 18.48
CA SER A 245 -10.25 6.37 18.04
C SER A 245 -11.49 5.65 17.51
N SER A 246 -11.40 5.08 16.32
CA SER A 246 -12.48 4.29 15.70
C SER A 246 -12.45 2.82 16.10
N LEU A 247 -11.37 2.37 16.75
CA LEU A 247 -11.18 0.98 17.15
C LEU A 247 -11.76 0.66 18.55
N PRO A 248 -12.30 -0.57 18.74
CA PRO A 248 -12.62 -1.08 20.07
C PRO A 248 -11.34 -1.31 20.90
N GLU A 249 -11.47 -1.32 22.23
CA GLU A 249 -10.34 -1.51 23.16
C GLU A 249 -9.52 -2.78 22.88
N GLN A 250 -10.20 -3.88 22.52
CA GLN A 250 -9.58 -5.15 22.12
C GLN A 250 -8.71 -5.00 20.86
N GLY A 251 -9.14 -4.17 19.91
CA GLY A 251 -8.39 -3.86 18.70
C GLY A 251 -7.15 -3.01 18.99
N LEU A 252 -7.28 -2.04 19.91
CA LEU A 252 -6.17 -1.22 20.37
C LEU A 252 -5.10 -2.07 21.09
N SER A 253 -5.50 -2.92 22.03
CA SER A 253 -4.57 -3.84 22.71
C SER A 253 -3.83 -4.73 21.70
N LEU A 254 -4.54 -5.27 20.71
CA LEU A 254 -3.94 -6.12 19.68
C LEU A 254 -2.92 -5.35 18.83
N LEU A 255 -3.23 -4.11 18.42
CA LEU A 255 -2.28 -3.27 17.68
C LEU A 255 -1.06 -2.90 18.52
N GLU A 256 -1.26 -2.53 19.79
CA GLU A 256 -0.16 -2.27 20.73
C GLU A 256 0.74 -3.52 20.88
N GLU A 257 0.15 -4.72 20.99
CA GLU A 257 0.91 -5.97 21.07
C GLU A 257 1.76 -6.22 19.83
N ILE A 258 1.20 -6.01 18.63
CA ILE A 258 1.90 -6.17 17.34
C ILE A 258 3.03 -5.15 17.21
N LEU A 259 2.78 -3.90 17.59
CA LEU A 259 3.64 -2.78 17.23
C LEU A 259 4.66 -2.42 18.30
N GLU A 260 4.45 -2.81 19.56
CA GLU A 260 5.39 -2.60 20.65
C GLU A 260 6.24 -3.84 20.98
N GLU A 261 6.18 -4.91 20.16
CA GLU A 261 6.95 -6.16 20.35
C GLU A 261 6.69 -6.87 21.70
N LYS A 262 5.50 -6.69 22.30
CA LYS A 262 5.14 -7.37 23.55
C LYS A 262 5.13 -8.89 23.38
N LEU A 263 4.90 -9.38 22.15
CA LEU A 263 4.92 -10.80 21.80
C LEU A 263 5.93 -11.06 20.66
N LYS A 264 7.14 -11.51 21.00
CA LYS A 264 8.21 -11.87 20.05
C LYS A 264 7.83 -12.98 19.05
N THR A 265 6.70 -13.65 19.23
CA THR A 265 6.30 -14.86 18.51
C THR A 265 5.36 -14.62 17.33
N ILE A 266 4.80 -13.41 17.17
CA ILE A 266 3.83 -13.13 16.10
C ILE A 266 4.56 -12.50 14.91
N GLN A 267 4.66 -13.25 13.82
CA GLN A 267 5.16 -12.73 12.55
C GLN A 267 3.99 -12.21 11.70
N LEU A 268 3.68 -10.92 11.83
CA LEU A 268 2.70 -10.26 10.96
C LEU A 268 3.36 -9.84 9.66
N THR A 269 2.75 -10.19 8.54
CA THR A 269 3.18 -9.78 7.20
C THR A 269 2.02 -9.14 6.44
N LEU A 270 2.28 -8.05 5.73
CA LEU A 270 1.37 -7.44 4.79
C LEU A 270 1.82 -7.75 3.37
N PHE A 271 0.96 -8.41 2.62
CA PHE A 271 1.08 -8.55 1.17
C PHE A 271 0.26 -7.46 0.50
N ALA A 272 0.93 -6.55 -0.19
CA ALA A 272 0.31 -5.49 -0.97
C ALA A 272 0.51 -5.75 -2.46
N PHE A 273 -0.54 -5.59 -3.27
CA PHE A 273 -0.46 -5.78 -4.71
C PHE A 273 -1.17 -4.66 -5.45
N SER A 274 -0.60 -4.30 -6.59
CA SER A 274 -1.11 -3.26 -7.46
C SER A 274 -1.28 -3.80 -8.87
N GLY A 275 -2.26 -3.24 -9.57
CA GLY A 275 -2.51 -3.57 -10.95
C GLY A 275 -3.48 -2.59 -11.61
N THR A 276 -3.75 -2.88 -12.88
CA THR A 276 -4.71 -2.12 -13.68
C THR A 276 -6.01 -2.88 -13.84
N MET A 277 -7.11 -2.14 -13.71
CA MET A 277 -8.45 -2.61 -13.96
C MET A 277 -8.82 -2.33 -15.42
N ALA A 278 -8.95 -3.40 -16.20
CA ALA A 278 -9.44 -3.36 -17.58
C ALA A 278 -10.58 -4.38 -17.73
N LYS A 279 -10.54 -5.24 -18.75
CA LYS A 279 -11.48 -6.38 -18.87
C LYS A 279 -11.26 -7.43 -17.79
N ALA A 280 -10.09 -7.44 -17.16
CA ALA A 280 -9.69 -8.25 -16.01
C ALA A 280 -8.71 -7.42 -15.18
N PHE A 281 -8.47 -7.83 -13.94
CA PHE A 281 -7.34 -7.31 -13.19
C PHE A 281 -6.02 -7.82 -13.81
N ASN A 282 -5.09 -6.92 -14.07
CA ASN A 282 -3.74 -7.24 -14.48
C ASN A 282 -2.76 -6.73 -13.41
N MET A 283 -2.21 -7.66 -12.64
CA MET A 283 -1.24 -7.38 -11.59
C MET A 283 0.10 -7.00 -12.23
N ASP A 284 0.71 -5.92 -11.78
CA ASP A 284 2.04 -5.49 -12.25
C ASP A 284 3.08 -5.39 -11.14
N SER A 285 2.66 -5.38 -9.88
CA SER A 285 3.56 -5.26 -8.74
C SER A 285 2.97 -5.93 -7.50
N MET A 286 3.87 -6.49 -6.69
CA MET A 286 3.60 -7.10 -5.40
C MET A 286 4.73 -6.69 -4.45
N PHE A 287 4.36 -6.34 -3.22
CA PHE A 287 5.25 -5.91 -2.16
C PHE A 287 4.90 -6.67 -0.89
N GLU A 288 5.91 -7.17 -0.21
CA GLU A 288 5.78 -7.86 1.07
C GLU A 288 6.43 -7.00 2.16
N PHE A 289 5.71 -6.77 3.26
CA PHE A 289 6.16 -5.91 4.35
C PHE A 289 5.93 -6.55 5.72
N SER A 290 6.96 -6.56 6.55
CA SER A 290 6.91 -7.14 7.91
C SER A 290 7.51 -6.22 8.99
N GLU A 291 8.13 -5.10 8.62
CA GLU A 291 8.86 -4.18 9.52
C GLU A 291 7.94 -3.20 10.30
N PHE A 292 6.78 -3.68 10.75
CA PHE A 292 5.76 -2.85 11.39
C PHE A 292 6.25 -2.11 12.64
N ASN A 293 6.96 -2.82 13.52
CA ASN A 293 7.50 -2.26 14.76
C ASN A 293 8.53 -1.15 14.49
N THR A 294 9.46 -1.39 13.57
CA THR A 294 10.51 -0.44 13.22
C THR A 294 9.90 0.88 12.71
N ILE A 295 8.94 0.79 11.78
CA ILE A 295 8.27 1.98 11.25
C ILE A 295 7.36 2.63 12.30
N TYR A 296 6.71 1.86 13.18
CA TYR A 296 5.90 2.42 14.27
C TYR A 296 6.72 3.19 15.32
N LYS A 297 7.89 2.66 15.71
CA LYS A 297 8.84 3.35 16.61
C LYS A 297 9.30 4.66 15.99
N LEU A 298 9.63 4.64 14.70
CA LEU A 298 10.00 5.84 13.93
C LEU A 298 8.85 6.85 13.88
N TYR A 299 7.63 6.39 13.57
CA TYR A 299 6.41 7.22 13.61
C TYR A 299 6.22 7.88 14.98
N THR A 300 6.38 7.12 16.07
CA THR A 300 6.25 7.67 17.44
C THR A 300 7.27 8.76 17.70
N LYS A 301 8.51 8.61 17.22
CA LYS A 301 9.55 9.66 17.31
C LYS A 301 9.18 10.90 16.50
N TRP A 302 8.60 10.75 15.31
CA TRP A 302 8.08 11.88 14.52
C TRP A 302 6.96 12.61 15.24
N ILE A 303 6.00 11.89 15.81
CA ILE A 303 4.89 12.50 16.57
C ILE A 303 5.42 13.26 17.79
N ASN A 304 6.32 12.66 18.57
CA ASN A 304 6.90 13.29 19.75
C ASN A 304 7.72 14.54 19.40
N LYS A 305 8.32 14.60 18.21
CA LYS A 305 9.04 15.80 17.74
C LYS A 305 8.14 17.03 17.63
N PHE A 306 6.85 16.83 17.38
CA PHE A 306 5.88 17.90 17.16
C PHE A 306 4.83 18.00 18.27
N SER A 307 5.00 17.30 19.40
CA SER A 307 4.01 17.29 20.50
C SER A 307 3.76 18.65 21.13
N ASN A 308 4.74 19.56 21.06
CA ASN A 308 4.67 20.90 21.64
C ASN A 308 4.19 21.96 20.65
N ILE A 309 3.83 21.55 19.42
CA ILE A 309 3.36 22.45 18.37
C ILE A 309 1.84 22.44 18.38
N GLU A 310 1.23 23.61 18.25
CA GLU A 310 -0.23 23.76 18.13
C GLU A 310 -0.74 23.01 16.89
N GLY A 311 -1.72 22.12 17.08
CA GLY A 311 -2.30 21.27 16.04
C GLY A 311 -2.07 19.78 16.27
N ASN A 312 -2.53 18.96 15.33
CA ASN A 312 -2.40 17.51 15.42
C ASN A 312 -1.04 17.05 14.84
N PRO A 313 -0.11 16.50 15.65
CA PRO A 313 1.20 16.04 15.16
C PRO A 313 1.11 15.01 14.04
N HIS A 314 0.09 14.15 14.07
CA HIS A 314 -0.15 13.19 13.00
C HIS A 314 -0.49 13.88 11.68
N HIS A 315 -1.26 14.96 11.73
CA HIS A 315 -1.56 15.76 10.55
C HIS A 315 -0.29 16.41 9.98
N ILE A 316 0.61 16.93 10.82
CA ILE A 316 1.89 17.51 10.36
C ILE A 316 2.71 16.45 9.60
N VAL A 317 2.87 15.26 10.17
CA VAL A 317 3.60 14.15 9.54
C VAL A 317 2.96 13.75 8.20
N THR A 318 1.63 13.66 8.13
CA THR A 318 0.96 13.29 6.87
C THR A 318 1.08 14.39 5.82
N GLN A 319 1.05 15.68 6.20
CA GLN A 319 1.27 16.79 5.26
C GLN A 319 2.69 16.81 4.68
N ILE A 320 3.70 16.47 5.50
CA ILE A 320 5.08 16.32 5.02
C ILE A 320 5.14 15.31 3.88
N PHE A 321 4.50 14.14 4.01
CA PHE A 321 4.49 13.16 2.92
C PHE A 321 3.63 13.59 1.73
N ARG A 322 2.48 14.23 1.98
CA ARG A 322 1.56 14.71 0.93
C ARG A 322 2.21 15.73 -0.01
N GLN A 323 3.19 16.49 0.46
CA GLN A 323 3.87 17.50 -0.34
C GLN A 323 4.59 16.93 -1.57
N PHE A 324 5.02 15.66 -1.55
CA PHE A 324 5.88 15.04 -2.57
C PHE A 324 5.10 14.64 -3.83
N GLN A 325 4.44 15.63 -4.41
CA GLN A 325 3.61 15.51 -5.60
C GLN A 325 3.82 16.73 -6.49
N ARG A 326 3.52 16.57 -7.78
CA ARG A 326 3.59 17.64 -8.77
C ARG A 326 2.30 17.66 -9.57
N ILE A 327 1.84 18.84 -9.95
CA ILE A 327 0.74 18.98 -10.91
C ILE A 327 1.33 19.08 -12.32
N GLU A 328 1.00 18.13 -13.19
CA GLU A 328 1.34 18.15 -14.61
C GLU A 328 0.06 17.95 -15.45
N ASN A 329 -0.24 18.86 -16.36
CA ASN A 329 -1.40 18.77 -17.28
C ASN A 329 -2.73 18.46 -16.55
N ASN A 330 -3.01 19.18 -15.44
CA ASN A 330 -4.17 18.96 -14.56
C ASN A 330 -4.25 17.56 -13.92
N LYS A 331 -3.16 16.79 -13.92
CA LYS A 331 -3.04 15.52 -13.20
C LYS A 331 -2.01 15.66 -12.08
N ILE A 332 -2.31 15.02 -10.96
CA ILE A 332 -1.41 14.96 -9.82
C ILE A 332 -0.49 13.75 -10.02
N GLU A 333 0.80 14.02 -10.20
CA GLU A 333 1.88 13.04 -10.26
C GLU A 333 2.49 12.89 -8.85
N THR A 334 2.72 11.65 -8.42
CA THR A 334 3.04 11.28 -7.02
C THR A 334 4.25 10.35 -6.92
N ILE A 335 5.00 10.20 -8.02
CA ILE A 335 6.17 9.34 -8.09
C ILE A 335 7.24 9.64 -7.03
N TRP A 336 7.45 10.90 -6.64
CA TRP A 336 8.40 11.24 -5.57
C TRP A 336 7.93 10.72 -4.21
N ARG A 337 6.63 10.89 -3.89
CA ARG A 337 6.05 10.30 -2.67
C ARG A 337 6.20 8.79 -2.67
N ASP A 338 5.99 8.12 -3.80
CA ASP A 338 6.18 6.66 -3.90
C ASP A 338 7.64 6.24 -3.68
N LYS A 339 8.60 6.88 -4.35
CA LYS A 339 10.03 6.58 -4.19
C LYS A 339 10.52 6.78 -2.75
N ILE A 340 10.08 7.87 -2.11
CA ILE A 340 10.38 8.15 -0.71
C ILE A 340 9.71 7.11 0.21
N SER A 341 8.44 6.78 -0.05
CA SER A 341 7.72 5.77 0.73
C SER A 341 8.36 4.40 0.60
N TRP A 342 8.79 4.01 -0.61
CA TRP A 342 9.53 2.79 -0.88
C TRP A 342 10.83 2.73 -0.08
N ALA A 343 11.64 3.80 -0.14
CA ALA A 343 12.88 3.87 0.64
C ALA A 343 12.61 3.74 2.15
N ILE A 344 11.59 4.42 2.67
CA ILE A 344 11.22 4.32 4.10
C ILE A 344 10.78 2.89 4.46
N LEU A 345 9.88 2.30 3.69
CA LEU A 345 9.33 0.96 3.95
C LEU A 345 10.41 -0.13 3.89
N GLU A 346 11.44 0.04 3.05
CA GLU A 346 12.58 -0.86 2.96
C GLU A 346 13.78 -0.43 3.81
N LEU A 347 13.63 0.57 4.69
CA LEU A 347 14.69 1.07 5.57
C LEU A 347 15.95 1.55 4.81
N ARG A 348 15.77 2.07 3.59
CA ARG A 348 16.80 2.65 2.73
C ARG A 348 16.82 4.18 2.81
N ASP A 349 17.93 4.77 2.37
CA ASP A 349 18.13 6.21 2.35
C ASP A 349 17.18 6.92 1.35
N PRO A 350 16.26 7.81 1.79
CA PRO A 350 15.34 8.52 0.90
C PRO A 350 15.91 9.82 0.34
N THR A 351 17.11 10.24 0.75
CA THR A 351 17.60 11.61 0.54
C THR A 351 17.77 11.98 -0.93
N SER A 352 18.21 11.06 -1.79
CA SER A 352 18.33 11.32 -3.23
C SER A 352 16.99 11.72 -3.86
N PHE A 353 15.89 11.09 -3.45
CA PHE A 353 14.55 11.40 -3.98
C PHE A 353 14.01 12.74 -3.46
N ILE A 354 14.43 13.15 -2.26
CA ILE A 354 14.11 14.46 -1.68
C ILE A 354 14.90 15.55 -2.42
N GLU A 355 16.19 15.33 -2.69
CA GLU A 355 17.03 16.23 -3.49
C GLU A 355 16.44 16.40 -4.90
N ASP A 356 16.10 15.31 -5.58
CA ASP A 356 15.47 15.38 -6.91
C ASP A 356 14.16 16.18 -6.86
N PHE A 357 13.30 15.93 -5.88
CA PHE A 357 12.05 16.67 -5.72
C PHE A 357 12.27 18.17 -5.49
N LEU A 358 13.26 18.53 -4.67
CA LEU A 358 13.62 19.92 -4.39
C LEU A 358 14.04 20.67 -5.66
N PHE A 359 14.93 20.09 -6.45
CA PHE A 359 15.47 20.75 -7.64
C PHE A 359 14.53 20.68 -8.86
N GLU A 360 13.73 19.62 -8.99
CA GLU A 360 12.89 19.41 -10.18
C GLU A 360 11.48 19.97 -10.05
N VAL A 361 10.96 20.03 -8.81
CA VAL A 361 9.59 20.46 -8.51
C VAL A 361 9.59 21.76 -7.71
N LYS A 362 10.15 21.74 -6.49
CA LYS A 362 10.06 22.89 -5.57
C LYS A 362 10.75 24.14 -6.10
N TYR A 363 11.87 23.98 -6.80
CA TYR A 363 12.51 25.08 -7.50
C TYR A 363 11.60 25.77 -8.51
N LYS A 364 10.90 24.99 -9.36
CA LYS A 364 9.99 25.56 -10.37
C LYS A 364 8.79 26.25 -9.71
N GLU A 365 8.31 25.70 -8.60
CA GLU A 365 7.23 26.30 -7.80
C GLU A 365 7.69 27.53 -7.00
N GLN A 366 9.00 27.75 -6.83
CA GLN A 366 9.58 28.77 -5.95
C GLN A 366 9.05 28.69 -4.51
N VAL A 367 8.85 27.46 -4.01
CA VAL A 367 8.35 27.20 -2.65
C VAL A 367 9.29 26.21 -1.95
N PRO A 368 9.71 26.46 -0.70
CA PRO A 368 10.52 25.52 0.06
C PRO A 368 9.73 24.27 0.47
N LEU A 369 10.41 23.29 1.08
CA LEU A 369 9.77 22.14 1.70
C LEU A 369 8.78 22.58 2.80
N ALA A 370 7.76 21.76 3.02
CA ALA A 370 6.79 21.97 4.08
C ALA A 370 7.47 21.99 5.47
N PHE A 371 6.87 22.72 6.40
CA PHE A 371 7.32 22.77 7.78
C PHE A 371 7.46 21.36 8.37
N GLY A 372 8.53 21.12 9.15
CA GLY A 372 8.81 19.83 9.79
C GLY A 372 9.47 18.77 8.90
N THR A 373 9.58 19.01 7.59
CA THR A 373 10.13 18.02 6.64
C THR A 373 11.56 17.64 6.99
N ILE A 374 12.40 18.63 7.25
CA ILE A 374 13.82 18.41 7.58
C ILE A 374 13.94 17.61 8.88
N GLU A 375 13.14 17.94 9.89
CA GLU A 375 13.15 17.27 11.19
C GLU A 375 12.73 15.80 11.09
N VAL A 376 11.70 15.49 10.28
CA VAL A 376 11.24 14.11 10.04
C VAL A 376 12.34 13.27 9.40
N PHE A 377 13.00 13.80 8.37
CA PHE A 377 14.03 13.04 7.65
C PHE A 377 15.36 12.98 8.39
N GLU A 378 15.72 13.98 9.19
CA GLU A 378 16.89 13.86 10.09
C GLU A 378 16.68 12.82 11.18
N LEU A 379 15.48 12.76 11.76
CA LEU A 379 15.14 11.68 12.69
C LEU A 379 15.23 10.32 11.99
N TYR A 380 14.78 10.21 10.74
CA TYR A 380 14.98 8.99 9.96
C TYR A 380 16.47 8.63 9.79
N LEU A 381 17.30 9.60 9.39
CA LEU A 381 18.73 9.37 9.16
C LEU A 381 19.48 9.00 10.43
N LYS A 382 19.15 9.65 11.55
CA LYS A 382 19.67 9.29 12.86
C LYS A 382 19.35 7.84 13.22
N GLU A 383 18.10 7.44 13.07
CA GLU A 383 17.59 6.18 13.61
C GLU A 383 17.87 4.98 12.70
N VAL A 384 17.76 5.17 11.38
CA VAL A 384 17.88 4.09 10.39
C VAL A 384 19.27 4.02 9.79
N THR A 385 19.80 5.16 9.32
CA THR A 385 21.13 5.19 8.68
C THR A 385 22.28 5.44 9.66
N LYS A 386 21.96 5.67 10.95
CA LYS A 386 22.90 5.93 12.05
C LYS A 386 23.82 7.11 11.78
N MET A 387 23.26 8.16 11.19
CA MET A 387 24.02 9.38 10.88
C MET A 387 24.38 10.15 12.16
N ASP A 388 25.61 10.65 12.22
CA ASP A 388 26.11 11.42 13.36
C ASP A 388 25.38 12.78 13.49
N GLU A 389 24.90 13.08 14.70
CA GLU A 389 24.12 14.30 14.97
C GLU A 389 24.95 15.57 14.82
N LYS A 390 26.24 15.54 15.21
CA LYS A 390 27.12 16.71 15.08
C LYS A 390 27.35 17.01 13.61
N LEU A 391 27.63 15.99 12.80
CA LEU A 391 27.75 16.13 11.35
C LEU A 391 26.45 16.68 10.73
N MET A 392 25.27 16.16 11.08
CA MET A 392 24.00 16.69 10.59
C MET A 392 23.80 18.16 10.98
N SER A 393 24.13 18.54 12.22
CA SER A 393 24.07 19.93 12.68
C SER A 393 25.01 20.85 11.89
N VAL A 394 26.24 20.40 11.62
CA VAL A 394 27.22 21.14 10.80
C VAL A 394 26.71 21.31 9.37
N LEU A 395 26.21 20.24 8.74
CA LEU A 395 25.66 20.27 7.40
C LEU A 395 24.45 21.20 7.28
N ARG A 396 23.56 21.16 8.27
CA ARG A 396 22.40 22.04 8.33
C ARG A 396 22.82 23.51 8.45
N GLY A 397 23.73 23.81 9.39
CA GLY A 397 24.22 25.18 9.60
C GLY A 397 24.90 25.75 8.36
N PHE A 398 25.90 25.01 7.84
CA PHE A 398 26.62 25.44 6.64
C PHE A 398 25.72 25.50 5.41
N GLY A 399 24.86 24.50 5.20
CA GLY A 399 23.90 24.47 4.11
C GLY A 399 22.94 25.67 4.15
N HIS A 400 22.40 26.01 5.32
CA HIS A 400 21.53 27.18 5.49
C HIS A 400 22.24 28.48 5.12
N SER A 401 23.46 28.70 5.62
CA SER A 401 24.28 29.85 5.24
C SER A 401 24.58 29.88 3.74
N PHE A 402 24.98 28.74 3.18
CA PHE A 402 25.25 28.62 1.75
C PHE A 402 24.04 28.98 0.89
N GLY A 403 22.88 28.37 1.14
CA GLY A 403 21.66 28.65 0.37
C GLY A 403 21.20 30.10 0.47
N SER A 404 21.27 30.68 1.66
CA SER A 404 20.85 32.07 1.91
C SER A 404 21.75 33.09 1.21
N VAL A 405 23.07 32.89 1.28
CA VAL A 405 24.04 33.78 0.59
C VAL A 405 23.99 33.57 -0.92
N ALA A 406 23.85 32.32 -1.40
CA ALA A 406 23.70 32.04 -2.82
C ALA A 406 22.46 32.73 -3.42
N GLN A 407 21.37 32.88 -2.65
CA GLN A 407 20.20 33.63 -3.09
C GLN A 407 20.47 35.13 -3.21
N LYS A 408 21.15 35.72 -2.22
CA LYS A 408 21.52 37.16 -2.22
C LYS A 408 22.46 37.50 -3.38
N GLU A 409 23.47 36.68 -3.59
CA GLU A 409 24.49 36.86 -4.65
C GLU A 409 24.02 36.33 -6.02
N LYS A 410 22.80 35.76 -6.11
CA LYS A 410 22.23 35.16 -7.34
C LYS A 410 23.09 34.03 -7.93
N GLU A 411 23.81 33.30 -7.09
CA GLU A 411 24.75 32.23 -7.45
C GLU A 411 24.10 30.84 -7.46
N MET A 412 22.97 30.70 -8.17
CA MET A 412 22.26 29.41 -8.32
C MET A 412 23.14 28.31 -8.95
N GLY A 413 24.12 28.71 -9.76
CA GLY A 413 25.05 27.78 -10.41
C GLY A 413 25.83 26.90 -9.42
N LEU A 414 26.16 27.44 -8.24
CA LEU A 414 26.88 26.69 -7.21
C LEU A 414 26.03 25.59 -6.57
N LEU A 415 24.71 25.80 -6.44
CA LEU A 415 23.79 24.78 -5.94
C LEU A 415 23.68 23.59 -6.91
N TYR A 416 23.61 23.87 -8.22
CA TYR A 416 23.64 22.82 -9.24
C TYR A 416 25.00 22.13 -9.35
N ALA A 417 26.11 22.87 -9.20
CA ALA A 417 27.45 22.30 -9.17
C ALA A 417 27.59 21.30 -8.01
N LEU A 418 27.06 21.66 -6.83
CA LEU A 418 27.05 20.79 -5.65
C LEU A 418 26.22 19.53 -5.88
N ARG A 419 24.99 19.65 -6.41
CA ARG A 419 24.15 18.49 -6.74
C ARG A 419 24.87 17.55 -7.72
N ASN A 420 25.49 18.12 -8.75
CA ASN A 420 26.07 17.39 -9.87
C ASN A 420 27.49 16.86 -9.62
N SER A 421 28.10 17.09 -8.45
CA SER A 421 29.42 16.52 -8.14
C SER A 421 29.36 14.98 -8.19
N LYS A 422 30.22 14.37 -9.01
CA LYS A 422 30.19 12.93 -9.31
C LYS A 422 31.15 12.10 -8.48
N ASN A 423 32.21 12.73 -7.98
CA ASN A 423 33.24 12.12 -7.14
C ASN A 423 33.61 13.09 -6.01
N PRO A 424 34.42 12.65 -5.04
CA PRO A 424 34.83 13.52 -3.94
C PRO A 424 35.71 14.71 -4.37
N GLU A 425 36.51 14.59 -5.42
CA GLU A 425 37.32 15.71 -5.91
C GLU A 425 36.46 16.86 -6.45
N ASP A 426 35.43 16.54 -7.25
CA ASP A 426 34.45 17.51 -7.76
C ASP A 426 33.69 18.19 -6.62
N PHE A 427 33.37 17.42 -5.58
CA PHE A 427 32.70 17.93 -4.38
C PHE A 427 33.58 18.95 -3.65
N PHE A 428 34.86 18.64 -3.42
CA PHE A 428 35.79 19.57 -2.80
C PHE A 428 36.07 20.81 -3.64
N LYS A 429 36.17 20.65 -4.96
CA LYS A 429 36.29 21.79 -5.87
C LYS A 429 35.09 22.72 -5.73
N THR A 430 33.89 22.16 -5.65
CA THR A 430 32.67 22.93 -5.45
C THR A 430 32.66 23.63 -4.08
N LEU A 431 33.07 22.96 -3.00
CA LEU A 431 33.21 23.59 -1.69
C LEU A 431 34.19 24.77 -1.71
N ASN A 432 35.29 24.63 -2.46
CA ASN A 432 36.27 25.69 -2.65
C ASN A 432 35.69 26.88 -3.42
N ASP A 433 34.97 26.62 -4.51
CA ASP A 433 34.26 27.65 -5.27
C ASP A 433 33.23 28.39 -4.40
N ILE A 434 32.51 27.67 -3.53
CA ILE A 434 31.59 28.26 -2.54
C ILE A 434 32.34 29.19 -1.59
N GLN A 435 33.49 28.76 -1.07
CA GLN A 435 34.30 29.56 -0.15
C GLN A 435 34.79 30.86 -0.80
N PHE A 436 35.34 30.79 -2.01
CA PHE A 436 35.90 31.95 -2.69
C PHE A 436 34.85 32.89 -3.27
N ARG A 437 33.80 32.36 -3.90
CA ARG A 437 32.80 33.19 -4.59
C ARG A 437 31.78 33.78 -3.63
N LEU A 438 31.47 33.10 -2.52
CA LEU A 438 30.48 33.56 -1.54
C LEU A 438 31.10 34.02 -0.21
N GLY A 439 32.42 33.92 -0.04
CA GLY A 439 33.11 34.33 1.18
C GLY A 439 32.76 33.48 2.42
N LEU A 440 32.24 32.27 2.21
CA LEU A 440 31.80 31.38 3.29
C LEU A 440 32.94 30.50 3.79
N THR A 441 33.05 30.34 5.11
CA THR A 441 34.02 29.40 5.68
C THR A 441 33.47 27.97 5.64
N VAL A 442 34.15 27.07 4.91
CA VAL A 442 33.79 25.65 4.87
C VAL A 442 34.23 24.97 6.18
N PRO A 443 33.34 24.26 6.89
CA PRO A 443 33.71 23.51 8.09
C PRO A 443 34.77 22.45 7.81
N GLU A 444 35.80 22.36 8.66
CA GLU A 444 36.90 21.38 8.54
C GLU A 444 36.39 19.93 8.51
N ASP A 445 35.30 19.67 9.22
CA ASP A 445 34.61 18.39 9.26
C ASP A 445 34.22 17.86 7.87
N LEU A 446 34.01 18.74 6.89
CA LEU A 446 33.64 18.38 5.52
C LEU A 446 34.85 18.13 4.62
N LEU A 447 36.06 18.51 5.03
CA LEU A 447 37.28 18.45 4.24
C LEU A 447 38.10 17.16 4.45
N LEU A 448 37.69 16.32 5.40
CA LEU A 448 38.38 15.08 5.75
C LEU A 448 37.66 13.86 5.17
N ILE A 449 38.34 13.14 4.26
CA ILE A 449 37.88 11.85 3.74
C ILE A 449 38.64 10.71 4.41
N GLU A 450 37.88 9.81 5.02
CA GLU A 450 38.32 8.55 5.59
C GLU A 450 38.28 7.43 4.53
N LYS A 451 38.84 6.27 4.89
CA LYS A 451 38.81 5.07 4.03
C LYS A 451 37.38 4.72 3.60
N GLY A 452 37.21 4.41 2.31
CA GLY A 452 35.92 4.07 1.72
C GLY A 452 35.06 5.28 1.35
N GLU A 453 35.70 6.43 1.08
CA GLU A 453 35.05 7.69 0.68
C GLU A 453 33.98 8.14 1.69
N LYS A 454 34.36 8.14 2.98
CA LYS A 454 33.49 8.52 4.08
C LYS A 454 33.92 9.86 4.68
N ILE A 455 32.94 10.64 5.10
CA ILE A 455 33.15 11.87 5.87
C ILE A 455 32.47 11.63 7.22
N LYS A 456 33.27 11.60 8.29
CA LYS A 456 32.83 11.23 9.65
C LYS A 456 31.97 9.97 9.68
N GLY A 457 32.49 8.87 9.11
CA GLY A 457 31.80 7.58 9.05
C GLY A 457 30.58 7.49 8.11
N SER A 458 30.12 8.60 7.51
CA SER A 458 29.00 8.62 6.55
C SER A 458 29.49 8.61 5.11
N PRO A 459 28.84 7.92 4.16
CA PRO A 459 29.20 7.99 2.74
C PRO A 459 29.20 9.44 2.24
N TRP A 460 30.26 9.85 1.53
CA TRP A 460 30.38 11.23 1.04
C TRP A 460 29.16 11.66 0.18
N LEU A 461 28.60 10.73 -0.60
CA LEU A 461 27.44 11.00 -1.44
C LEU A 461 26.22 11.44 -0.62
N ARG A 462 26.01 10.82 0.56
CA ARG A 462 24.94 11.22 1.49
C ARG A 462 25.21 12.59 2.08
N VAL A 463 26.46 12.86 2.45
CA VAL A 463 26.88 14.16 2.99
C VAL A 463 26.65 15.28 1.96
N LYS A 464 27.05 15.05 0.71
CA LYS A 464 26.78 15.94 -0.43
C LYS A 464 25.28 16.17 -0.64
N THR A 465 24.50 15.11 -0.76
CA THR A 465 23.06 15.18 -0.99
C THR A 465 22.35 15.92 0.14
N LEU A 466 22.73 15.71 1.39
CA LEU A 466 22.15 16.45 2.52
C LEU A 466 22.52 17.93 2.50
N LEU A 467 23.80 18.26 2.26
CA LEU A 467 24.22 19.64 2.11
C LEU A 467 23.44 20.35 0.99
N SER A 468 23.25 19.66 -0.13
CA SER A 468 22.45 20.11 -1.27
C SER A 468 20.99 20.35 -0.89
N ILE A 469 20.36 19.43 -0.16
CA ILE A 469 18.98 19.58 0.36
C ILE A 469 18.88 20.81 1.27
N TYR A 470 19.77 20.95 2.27
CA TYR A 470 19.74 22.06 3.21
C TYR A 470 19.93 23.40 2.50
N ALA A 471 20.91 23.48 1.60
CA ALA A 471 21.21 24.70 0.86
C ALA A 471 20.09 25.08 -0.10
N MET A 472 19.60 24.14 -0.90
CA MET A 472 18.52 24.39 -1.84
C MET A 472 17.22 24.81 -1.12
N ASN A 473 16.87 24.14 -0.03
CA ASN A 473 15.69 24.50 0.75
C ASN A 473 15.83 25.91 1.35
N SER A 474 17.02 26.26 1.86
CA SER A 474 17.29 27.60 2.39
C SER A 474 17.23 28.69 1.32
N TYR A 475 17.79 28.42 0.14
CA TYR A 475 17.70 29.32 -1.02
C TYR A 475 16.24 29.66 -1.34
N LEU A 476 15.37 28.64 -1.41
CA LEU A 476 13.94 28.83 -1.69
C LEU A 476 13.19 29.59 -0.58
N TYR A 477 13.58 29.36 0.68
CA TYR A 477 13.05 30.15 1.80
C TYR A 477 13.38 31.64 1.64
N SER A 478 14.63 31.97 1.32
CA SER A 478 15.08 33.35 1.12
C SER A 478 14.39 34.02 -0.08
N THR A 479 14.14 33.28 -1.16
CA THR A 479 13.37 33.78 -2.32
C THR A 479 11.95 34.17 -1.94
N LYS A 480 11.28 33.34 -1.12
CA LYS A 480 9.90 33.59 -0.69
C LYS A 480 9.78 34.83 0.20
N SER A 481 10.76 35.08 1.08
CA SER A 481 10.78 36.30 1.90
C SER A 481 10.92 37.56 1.06
N THR A 482 11.80 37.56 0.05
CA THR A 482 11.97 38.73 -0.84
C THR A 482 10.71 39.05 -1.65
N THR A 483 9.96 38.04 -2.13
CA THR A 483 8.70 38.27 -2.86
C THR A 483 7.49 38.70 -2.02
N LYS A 484 7.61 38.75 -0.69
CA LYS A 484 6.53 39.25 0.20
C LYS A 484 6.74 40.71 0.62
N GLU A 485 7.92 41.26 0.38
CA GLU A 485 8.28 42.65 0.71
C GLU A 485 8.14 43.59 -0.51
N ASP A 486 7.90 43.03 -1.70
CA ASP A 486 7.41 43.71 -2.91
C ASP A 486 5.89 43.50 -3.07
#